data_AF-A0A0L0C6Y4-F1
#
_entry.id   AF-A0A0L0C6Y4-F1
#
_cell.length_a   1.000
_cell.length_b   1.000
_cell.length_c   1.000
_cell.angle_alpha   90.00
_cell.angle_beta   90.00
_cell.angle_gamma   90.00
#
_symmetry.space_group_name_H-M   'P 1'
#
loop_
_entity.id
_entity.type
_entity.pdbx_description
1 polymer ?
#
loop_
_entity_poly.entity_id
_entity_poly.type
_entity_poly.pdbx_seq_one_letter_code
_entity_poly.pdbx_strand_id
1 'polypeptide(L)'
;MLRKVSPLIKKVAQHSNANLVRNLSSTASLRASVYEPDYLESLKPKYPQYESLNVQIKGYDYPILESYQRYLHSVAEYLDLEVADCYALPPQNMTVQRLKPNSTVVDSEYRLTVYERNIQLQDVDVPLYPMFLRIAQAALPEGVQLTVQEHTDECEERRYVPDKDLLELKAELEKMGGGTKKK
;
A
#
# COMPACT_ATOMS: atom_id res chain seq x y z
N MET A 1 24.87 -56.23 -0.07
CA MET A 1 25.54 -57.03 0.97
C MET A 1 25.01 -56.59 2.33
N LEU A 2 24.17 -57.42 2.95
CA LEU A 2 23.51 -57.21 4.24
C LEU A 2 24.48 -57.47 5.40
N ARG A 3 24.53 -56.57 6.40
CA ARG A 3 25.11 -56.86 7.71
C ARG A 3 24.08 -56.67 8.84
N LYS A 4 23.47 -57.82 9.14
CA LYS A 4 23.05 -58.40 10.42
C LYS A 4 22.86 -57.47 11.64
N VAL A 5 21.61 -57.51 12.10
CA VAL A 5 21.06 -57.11 13.40
C VAL A 5 21.39 -58.17 14.45
N SER A 6 21.60 -57.77 15.72
CA SER A 6 21.50 -58.67 16.88
C SER A 6 20.83 -57.98 18.08
N PRO A 7 20.11 -58.71 18.97
CA PRO A 7 19.04 -58.15 19.78
C PRO A 7 19.30 -58.12 21.30
N LEU A 8 18.42 -57.36 21.97
CA LEU A 8 17.90 -57.48 23.36
C LEU A 8 18.84 -57.93 24.49
N ILE A 9 19.02 -57.04 25.47
CA ILE A 9 18.94 -57.41 26.89
C ILE A 9 17.98 -56.44 27.59
N LYS A 10 16.84 -56.99 28.03
CA LYS A 10 15.93 -56.38 28.99
C LYS A 10 16.54 -56.48 30.39
N LYS A 11 16.53 -55.39 31.15
CA LYS A 11 16.45 -55.45 32.61
C LYS A 11 15.26 -54.62 33.08
N VAL A 12 14.36 -55.31 33.78
CA VAL A 12 13.14 -54.81 34.39
C VAL A 12 13.40 -54.51 35.85
N ALA A 13 12.71 -53.46 36.31
CA ALA A 13 12.35 -53.09 37.68
C ALA A 13 13.46 -52.67 38.64
N GLN A 14 13.32 -51.45 39.17
CA GLN A 14 12.78 -51.31 40.53
C GLN A 14 12.18 -49.92 40.75
N HIS A 15 11.05 -49.93 41.46
CA HIS A 15 10.26 -48.78 41.86
C HIS A 15 11.03 -47.82 42.76
N SER A 16 10.85 -46.53 42.53
CA SER A 16 10.79 -45.55 43.62
C SER A 16 9.88 -44.40 43.20
N ASN A 17 8.73 -44.32 43.87
CA ASN A 17 7.82 -43.18 43.81
C ASN A 17 8.57 -41.93 44.25
N ALA A 18 8.84 -41.02 43.32
CA ALA A 18 9.27 -39.67 43.62
C ALA A 18 8.16 -38.72 43.17
N ASN A 19 7.31 -38.42 44.15
CA ASN A 19 6.41 -37.28 44.30
C ASN A 19 6.30 -36.33 43.08
N LEU A 20 5.15 -36.46 42.43
CA LEU A 20 4.52 -35.41 41.63
C LEU A 20 4.25 -34.21 42.54
N VAL A 21 5.15 -33.23 42.51
CA VAL A 21 4.83 -31.85 42.90
C VAL A 21 5.16 -30.98 41.70
N ARG A 22 4.23 -30.97 40.73
CA ARG A 22 4.17 -29.89 39.75
C ARG A 22 3.74 -28.65 40.52
N ASN A 23 4.70 -27.85 40.95
CA ASN A 23 4.44 -26.46 41.30
C ASN A 23 3.93 -25.77 40.03
N LEU A 24 2.60 -25.72 39.89
CA LEU A 24 1.87 -24.81 39.02
C LEU A 24 2.01 -23.41 39.61
N SER A 25 3.23 -22.88 39.55
CA SER A 25 3.49 -21.46 39.70
C SER A 25 3.66 -20.89 38.30
N SER A 26 2.64 -21.09 37.46
CA SER A 26 2.44 -20.24 36.30
C SER A 26 1.98 -18.89 36.83
N THR A 27 2.93 -18.07 37.29
CA THR A 27 2.77 -16.63 37.17
C THR A 27 2.84 -16.32 35.68
N ALA A 28 1.79 -16.71 34.96
CA ALA A 28 1.46 -16.07 33.71
C ALA A 28 1.21 -14.63 34.10
N SER A 29 2.17 -13.77 33.82
CA SER A 29 2.01 -12.33 33.88
C SER A 29 0.88 -11.98 32.92
N LEU A 30 -0.36 -12.06 33.42
CA LEU A 30 -1.54 -11.50 32.79
C LEU A 30 -1.31 -9.99 32.81
N ARG A 31 -0.71 -9.47 31.74
CA ARG A 31 -0.84 -8.06 31.38
C ARG A 31 -2.24 -7.80 30.81
N ALA A 32 -3.28 -8.42 31.38
CA ALA A 32 -4.64 -8.10 31.05
C ALA A 32 -4.95 -6.76 31.72
N SER A 33 -5.23 -5.74 30.91
CA SER A 33 -5.73 -4.46 31.38
C SER A 33 -6.95 -4.69 32.27
N VAL A 34 -6.90 -4.28 33.54
CA VAL A 34 -8.00 -4.47 34.52
C VAL A 34 -9.32 -3.82 34.06
N TYR A 35 -9.24 -2.91 33.09
CA TYR A 35 -10.36 -2.10 32.63
C TYR A 35 -10.82 -2.41 31.20
N GLU A 36 -10.02 -3.10 30.38
CA GLU A 36 -10.36 -3.39 28.99
C GLU A 36 -10.63 -4.87 28.81
N PRO A 37 -11.79 -5.27 28.26
CA PRO A 37 -12.05 -6.67 27.96
C PRO A 37 -11.07 -7.25 26.92
N ASP A 38 -10.65 -8.50 27.11
CA ASP A 38 -9.69 -9.23 26.26
C ASP A 38 -10.02 -9.20 24.75
N TYR A 39 -11.30 -9.03 24.37
CA TYR A 39 -11.70 -8.94 22.96
C TYR A 39 -11.23 -7.65 22.28
N LEU A 40 -11.00 -6.55 23.01
CA LEU A 40 -10.48 -5.31 22.41
C LEU A 40 -9.02 -5.47 22.00
N GLU A 41 -8.25 -6.30 22.70
CA GLU A 41 -6.88 -6.62 22.33
C GLU A 41 -6.81 -7.60 21.16
N SER A 42 -7.76 -8.53 21.05
CA SER A 42 -7.82 -9.46 19.92
C SER A 42 -8.33 -8.83 18.62
N LEU A 43 -9.06 -7.71 18.70
CA LEU A 43 -9.49 -6.93 17.53
C LEU A 43 -8.38 -6.06 16.95
N LYS A 44 -7.29 -5.81 17.70
CA LYS A 44 -6.15 -5.05 17.16
C LYS A 44 -5.49 -5.88 16.06
N PRO A 45 -5.11 -5.25 14.93
CA PRO A 45 -4.45 -5.97 13.86
C PRO A 45 -3.15 -6.58 14.38
N LYS A 46 -2.87 -7.79 13.93
CA LYS A 46 -1.70 -8.57 14.36
C LYS A 46 -0.38 -7.88 14.02
N TYR A 47 -0.40 -7.10 12.94
CA TYR A 47 0.72 -6.29 12.46
C TYR A 47 0.29 -4.82 12.39
N PRO A 48 1.22 -3.87 12.49
CA PRO A 48 0.93 -2.50 12.09
C PRO A 48 0.51 -2.48 10.62
N GLN A 49 -0.49 -1.67 10.31
CA GLN A 49 -1.07 -1.52 8.98
C GLN A 49 -0.96 -0.07 8.51
N TYR A 50 -0.77 0.12 7.20
CA TYR A 50 -0.93 1.42 6.56
C TYR A 50 -2.40 1.61 6.18
N GLU A 51 -2.99 2.75 6.54
CA GLU A 51 -4.43 3.00 6.35
C GLU A 51 -4.83 3.03 4.87
N SER A 52 -4.23 3.90 4.06
CA SER A 52 -4.53 3.98 2.63
C SER A 52 -3.32 4.41 1.81
N LEU A 53 -2.97 3.61 0.82
CA LEU A 53 -1.82 3.82 -0.05
C LEU A 53 -2.27 3.88 -1.50
N ASN A 54 -1.78 4.88 -2.22
CA ASN A 54 -1.98 5.04 -3.66
C ASN A 54 -0.72 4.65 -4.42
N VAL A 55 -0.86 3.65 -5.28
CA VAL A 55 0.16 3.20 -6.23
C VAL A 55 -0.12 3.87 -7.56
N GLN A 56 0.66 4.91 -7.87
CA GLN A 56 0.55 5.71 -9.09
C GLN A 56 1.48 5.18 -10.17
N ILE A 57 0.90 4.97 -11.35
CA ILE A 57 1.56 4.46 -12.54
C ILE A 57 1.39 5.51 -13.64
N LYS A 58 2.51 6.02 -14.16
CA LYS A 58 2.54 7.03 -15.24
C LYS A 58 3.32 6.53 -16.43
N GLY A 59 2.90 6.92 -17.62
CA GLY A 59 3.56 6.50 -18.85
C GLY A 59 2.98 7.23 -20.07
N TYR A 60 3.70 7.14 -21.18
CA TYR A 60 3.28 7.74 -22.45
C TYR A 60 2.41 6.80 -23.29
N ASP A 61 2.57 5.49 -23.09
CA ASP A 61 1.83 4.48 -23.85
C ASP A 61 0.71 3.85 -23.01
N TYR A 62 -0.51 3.99 -23.50
CA TYR A 62 -1.73 3.62 -22.80
C TYR A 62 -1.91 2.10 -22.58
N PRO A 63 -1.72 1.22 -23.60
CA PRO A 63 -1.93 -0.21 -23.43
C PRO A 63 -0.95 -0.85 -22.44
N ILE A 64 0.29 -0.36 -22.39
CA ILE A 64 1.31 -0.83 -21.44
C ILE A 64 0.89 -0.51 -20.01
N LEU A 65 0.42 0.72 -19.78
CA LEU A 65 -0.12 1.15 -18.48
C LEU A 65 -1.28 0.28 -18.01
N GLU A 66 -2.26 0.02 -18.87
CA GLU A 66 -3.42 -0.80 -18.49
C GLU A 66 -3.06 -2.26 -18.23
N SER A 67 -2.20 -2.84 -19.07
CA SER A 67 -1.71 -4.19 -18.85
C SER A 67 -0.94 -4.29 -17.53
N TYR A 68 -0.16 -3.28 -17.18
CA TYR A 68 0.63 -3.28 -15.96
C TYR A 68 -0.22 -3.01 -14.72
N GLN A 69 -1.22 -2.12 -14.78
CA GLN A 69 -2.20 -1.95 -13.71
C GLN A 69 -2.93 -3.26 -13.43
N ARG A 70 -3.42 -3.94 -14.48
CA ARG A 70 -4.07 -5.25 -14.34
C ARG A 70 -3.16 -6.27 -13.67
N TYR A 71 -1.88 -6.31 -14.06
CA TYR A 71 -0.90 -7.20 -13.44
C TYR A 71 -0.71 -6.90 -11.95
N LEU A 72 -0.52 -5.63 -11.58
CA LEU A 72 -0.35 -5.23 -10.19
C LEU A 72 -1.59 -5.51 -9.33
N HIS A 73 -2.79 -5.30 -9.88
CA HIS A 73 -4.03 -5.69 -9.21
C HIS A 73 -4.06 -7.19 -8.91
N SER A 74 -3.73 -8.05 -9.88
CA SER A 74 -3.66 -9.49 -9.67
C SER A 74 -2.59 -9.91 -8.66
N VAL A 75 -1.46 -9.19 -8.59
CA VAL A 75 -0.43 -9.42 -7.57
C VAL A 75 -0.91 -9.03 -6.19
N ALA A 76 -1.62 -7.91 -6.05
CA ALA A 76 -2.20 -7.48 -4.78
C ALA A 76 -3.23 -8.51 -4.27
N GLU A 77 -4.12 -8.97 -5.15
CA GLU A 77 -5.09 -10.02 -4.84
C GLU A 77 -4.42 -11.34 -4.44
N TYR A 78 -3.34 -11.73 -5.13
CA TYR A 78 -2.58 -12.94 -4.78
C TYR A 78 -1.86 -12.85 -3.41
N LEU A 79 -1.49 -11.64 -3.00
CA LEU A 79 -0.85 -11.38 -1.70
C LEU A 79 -1.88 -11.11 -0.59
N ASP A 80 -3.18 -11.32 -0.85
CA ASP A 80 -4.28 -11.02 0.06
C ASP A 80 -4.27 -9.56 0.57
N LEU A 81 -3.86 -8.61 -0.29
CA LEU A 81 -3.94 -7.18 -0.01
C LEU A 81 -5.32 -6.63 -0.40
N GLU A 82 -5.90 -5.79 0.46
CA GLU A 82 -7.18 -5.16 0.17
C GLU A 82 -7.02 -4.02 -0.85
N VAL A 83 -7.66 -4.16 -2.00
CA VAL A 83 -7.71 -3.15 -3.06
C VAL A 83 -9.05 -2.42 -2.96
N ALA A 84 -9.03 -1.16 -2.57
CA ALA A 84 -10.24 -0.36 -2.40
C ALA A 84 -10.79 0.12 -3.75
N ASP A 85 -9.91 0.64 -4.62
CA ASP A 85 -10.32 1.20 -5.91
C ASP A 85 -9.18 1.13 -6.95
N CYS A 86 -9.56 1.17 -8.22
CA CYS A 86 -8.66 1.24 -9.37
C CYS A 86 -9.21 2.24 -10.37
N TYR A 87 -8.52 3.36 -10.52
CA TYR A 87 -9.04 4.49 -11.27
C TYR A 87 -8.00 5.12 -12.19
N ALA A 88 -8.52 5.82 -13.20
CA ALA A 88 -7.75 6.57 -14.17
C ALA A 88 -7.84 8.06 -13.87
N LEU A 89 -6.74 8.79 -14.08
CA LEU A 89 -6.79 10.25 -14.14
C LEU A 89 -6.84 10.74 -15.59
N PRO A 90 -7.40 11.94 -15.83
CA PRO A 90 -7.41 12.53 -17.15
C PRO A 90 -5.98 12.73 -17.67
N PRO A 91 -5.72 12.45 -18.96
CA PRO A 91 -4.39 12.54 -19.53
C PRO A 91 -3.87 13.98 -19.57
N GLN A 92 -2.57 14.14 -19.28
CA GLN A 92 -1.91 15.45 -19.32
C GLN A 92 -1.19 15.62 -20.65
N ASN A 93 -1.54 16.66 -21.41
CA ASN A 93 -0.89 16.98 -22.68
C ASN A 93 0.28 17.94 -22.44
N MET A 94 1.48 17.51 -22.83
CA MET A 94 2.71 18.29 -22.76
C MET A 94 3.20 18.61 -24.17
N THR A 95 3.40 19.89 -24.46
CA THR A 95 3.99 20.35 -25.71
C THR A 95 5.49 20.60 -25.52
N VAL A 96 6.31 19.86 -26.24
CA VAL A 96 7.77 19.98 -26.20
C VAL A 96 8.24 20.64 -27.49
N GLN A 97 8.87 21.80 -27.38
CA GLN A 97 9.36 22.56 -28.53
C GLN A 97 10.88 22.49 -28.62
N ARG A 98 11.39 22.08 -29.77
CA ARG A 98 12.82 22.15 -30.09
C ARG A 98 13.11 23.48 -30.77
N LEU A 99 14.06 24.23 -30.23
CA LEU A 99 14.53 25.48 -30.80
C LEU A 99 15.66 25.24 -31.79
N LYS A 100 15.83 26.16 -32.75
CA LYS A 100 17.00 26.18 -33.64
C LYS A 100 18.27 26.44 -32.83
N PRO A 101 19.42 25.88 -33.24
CA PRO A 101 20.68 26.15 -32.56
C PRO A 101 20.98 27.65 -32.55
N ASN A 102 21.33 28.19 -31.38
CA ASN A 102 21.61 29.62 -31.16
C ASN A 102 20.45 30.56 -31.52
N SER A 103 19.20 30.11 -31.48
CA SER A 103 18.03 30.94 -31.79
C SER A 103 16.85 30.62 -30.88
N THR A 104 15.93 31.56 -30.74
CA THR A 104 14.64 31.39 -30.04
C THR A 104 13.53 30.93 -30.98
N VAL A 105 13.83 30.75 -32.27
CA VAL A 105 12.84 30.29 -33.26
C VAL A 105 12.60 28.79 -33.07
N VAL A 106 11.32 28.42 -32.96
CA VAL A 106 10.86 27.03 -32.88
C VAL A 106 11.14 26.32 -34.21
N ASP A 107 11.79 25.17 -34.12
CA ASP A 107 12.13 24.33 -35.27
C ASP A 107 11.15 23.17 -35.44
N SER A 108 10.79 22.51 -34.33
CA SER A 108 9.82 21.40 -34.31
C SER A 108 9.06 21.36 -33.00
N GLU A 109 7.77 21.06 -33.06
CA GLU A 109 6.90 20.87 -31.89
C GLU A 109 6.48 19.39 -31.80
N TYR A 110 6.58 18.82 -30.60
CA TYR A 110 6.14 17.47 -30.28
C TYR A 110 5.05 17.53 -29.22
N ARG A 111 4.00 16.74 -29.39
CA ARG A 111 2.90 16.64 -28.43
C ARG A 111 2.97 15.29 -27.75
N LEU A 112 3.27 15.30 -26.46
CA LEU A 112 3.35 14.10 -25.64
C LEU A 112 2.15 14.06 -24.70
N THR A 113 1.47 12.94 -24.66
CA THR A 113 0.35 12.73 -23.74
C THR A 113 0.81 11.78 -22.65
N VAL A 114 0.67 12.20 -21.40
CA VAL A 114 0.99 11.39 -20.22
C VAL A 114 -0.31 10.83 -19.67
N TYR A 115 -0.38 9.50 -19.62
CA TYR A 115 -1.48 8.77 -19.01
C TYR A 115 -1.10 8.38 -17.58
N GLU A 116 -2.10 8.33 -16.72
CA GLU A 116 -1.93 7.98 -15.31
C GLU A 116 -3.00 6.97 -14.89
N ARG A 117 -2.56 5.94 -14.17
CA ARG A 117 -3.37 4.89 -13.55
C ARG A 117 -3.00 4.73 -12.10
N ASN A 118 -4.01 4.58 -11.25
CA ASN A 118 -3.84 4.51 -9.82
C ASN A 118 -4.54 3.27 -9.27
N ILE A 119 -3.87 2.60 -8.33
CA ILE A 119 -4.42 1.51 -7.54
C ILE A 119 -4.40 1.96 -6.09
N GLN A 120 -5.56 1.94 -5.44
CA GLN A 120 -5.72 2.31 -4.05
C GLN A 120 -5.77 1.04 -3.19
N LEU A 121 -4.81 0.91 -2.29
CA LEU A 121 -4.71 -0.18 -1.32
C LEU A 121 -5.18 0.33 0.04
N GLN A 122 -5.89 -0.52 0.78
CA GLN A 122 -6.40 -0.22 2.12
C GLN A 122 -5.83 -1.21 3.14
N ASP A 123 -5.66 -0.77 4.38
CA ASP A 123 -5.27 -1.59 5.54
C ASP A 123 -4.09 -2.55 5.25
N VAL A 124 -3.04 -2.00 4.65
CA VAL A 124 -1.92 -2.78 4.13
C VAL A 124 -1.00 -3.24 5.25
N ASP A 125 -0.90 -4.56 5.43
CA ASP A 125 0.00 -5.21 6.37
C ASP A 125 1.49 -4.91 6.06
N VAL A 126 2.20 -4.37 7.07
CA VAL A 126 3.63 -4.01 6.96
C VAL A 126 4.53 -5.16 6.49
N PRO A 127 4.33 -6.44 6.88
CA PRO A 127 5.17 -7.54 6.37
C PRO A 127 4.98 -7.86 4.90
N LEU A 128 3.77 -7.67 4.36
CA LEU A 128 3.41 -8.03 2.98
C LEU A 128 3.77 -6.92 1.99
N TYR A 129 3.67 -5.66 2.44
CA TYR A 129 3.92 -4.49 1.60
C TYR A 129 5.31 -4.48 0.92
N PRO A 130 6.44 -4.77 1.60
CA PRO A 130 7.74 -4.86 0.94
C PRO A 130 7.80 -5.93 -0.14
N MET A 131 7.07 -7.04 0.02
CA MET A 131 7.02 -8.11 -0.98
C MET A 131 6.30 -7.64 -2.24
N PHE A 132 5.16 -6.96 -2.07
CA PHE A 132 4.42 -6.32 -3.15
C PHE A 132 5.30 -5.31 -3.91
N LEU A 133 5.97 -4.40 -3.19
CA LEU A 133 6.85 -3.39 -3.81
C LEU A 133 8.00 -4.02 -4.60
N ARG A 134 8.57 -5.14 -4.12
CA ARG A 134 9.64 -5.84 -4.83
C ARG A 134 9.18 -6.47 -6.13
N ILE A 135 8.00 -7.08 -6.12
CA ILE A 135 7.39 -7.65 -7.33
C ILE A 135 7.04 -6.53 -8.32
N ALA A 136 6.44 -5.44 -7.85
CA ALA A 136 6.13 -4.28 -8.68
C ALA A 136 7.40 -3.69 -9.30
N GLN A 137 8.45 -3.46 -8.53
CA GLN A 137 9.71 -2.94 -9.05
C GLN A 137 10.36 -3.89 -10.08
N ALA A 138 10.32 -5.21 -9.83
CA ALA A 138 10.91 -6.20 -10.72
C ALA A 138 10.14 -6.35 -12.05
N ALA A 139 8.83 -6.12 -12.03
CA ALA A 139 7.95 -6.22 -13.19
C ALA A 139 7.71 -4.89 -13.91
N LEU A 140 8.40 -3.81 -13.51
CA LEU A 140 8.18 -2.47 -14.05
C LEU A 140 8.56 -2.41 -15.55
N PRO A 141 7.61 -2.09 -16.45
CA PRO A 141 7.90 -1.97 -17.88
C PRO A 141 8.76 -0.76 -18.21
N GLU A 142 9.39 -0.79 -19.37
CA GLU A 142 10.15 0.37 -19.88
C GLU A 142 9.23 1.56 -20.16
N GLY A 143 9.73 2.77 -19.88
CA GLY A 143 8.97 4.01 -20.10
C GLY A 143 7.79 4.24 -19.13
N VAL A 144 7.63 3.37 -18.12
CA VAL A 144 6.63 3.51 -17.06
C VAL A 144 7.30 3.98 -15.76
N GLN A 145 6.68 4.96 -15.09
CA GLN A 145 7.09 5.46 -13.80
C GLN A 145 6.09 4.99 -12.73
N LEU A 146 6.61 4.32 -11.70
CA LEU A 146 5.85 3.89 -10.52
C LEU A 146 6.19 4.80 -9.33
N THR A 147 5.17 5.36 -8.70
CA THR A 147 5.30 6.19 -7.50
C THR A 147 4.28 5.71 -6.47
N VAL A 148 4.69 5.55 -5.21
CA VAL A 148 3.78 5.16 -4.13
C VAL A 148 3.70 6.30 -3.12
N GLN A 149 2.47 6.70 -2.77
CA GLN A 149 2.17 7.82 -1.89
C GLN A 149 1.02 7.44 -0.95
N GLU A 150 0.94 8.10 0.20
CA GLU A 150 -0.23 7.99 1.08
C GLU A 150 -1.44 8.64 0.40
N HIS A 151 -2.62 8.05 0.59
CA HIS A 151 -3.85 8.60 0.03
C HIS A 151 -4.28 9.82 0.86
N THR A 152 -4.23 11.00 0.24
CA THR A 152 -4.70 12.26 0.83
C THR A 152 -5.97 12.75 0.14
N ASP A 153 -6.75 13.60 0.82
CA ASP A 153 -7.96 14.21 0.25
C ASP A 153 -7.68 14.97 -1.05
N GLU A 154 -6.50 15.60 -1.16
CA GLU A 154 -6.05 16.28 -2.39
C GLU A 154 -5.94 15.30 -3.59
N CYS A 155 -5.55 14.05 -3.34
CA CYS A 155 -5.49 13.03 -4.38
C CYS A 155 -6.89 12.63 -4.86
N GLU A 156 -7.89 12.68 -3.98
CA GLU A 156 -9.29 12.42 -4.29
C GLU A 156 -9.91 13.61 -5.05
N GLU A 157 -9.70 14.84 -4.58
CA GLU A 157 -10.18 16.07 -5.22
C GLU A 157 -9.70 16.20 -6.67
N ARG A 158 -8.46 15.77 -6.97
CA ARG A 158 -7.89 15.76 -8.33
C ARG A 158 -8.69 14.93 -9.34
N ARG A 159 -9.53 13.99 -8.89
CA ARG A 159 -10.39 13.18 -9.75
C ARG A 159 -11.59 13.96 -10.27
N TYR A 160 -12.05 14.95 -9.50
CA TYR A 160 -13.27 15.69 -9.79
C TYR A 160 -13.00 17.00 -10.52
N VAL A 161 -14.00 17.46 -11.26
CA VAL A 161 -13.95 18.78 -11.89
C VAL A 161 -14.26 19.84 -10.83
N PRO A 162 -13.41 20.87 -10.66
CA PRO A 162 -13.67 21.94 -9.70
C PRO A 162 -15.00 22.67 -9.98
N ASP A 163 -15.79 22.91 -8.94
CA ASP A 163 -17.03 23.68 -9.02
C ASP A 163 -16.72 25.18 -9.15
N LYS A 164 -17.05 25.73 -10.33
CA LYS A 164 -16.77 27.14 -10.68
C LYS A 164 -17.58 28.12 -9.85
N ASP A 165 -18.85 27.81 -9.59
CA ASP A 165 -19.76 28.71 -8.89
C ASP A 165 -19.34 28.83 -7.42
N LEU A 166 -18.95 27.70 -6.82
CA LEU A 166 -18.40 27.64 -5.47
C LEU A 166 -17.10 28.46 -5.37
N LEU A 167 -16.21 28.36 -6.37
CA LEU A 167 -14.98 29.15 -6.43
C LEU A 167 -15.25 30.65 -6.57
N GLU A 168 -16.22 31.05 -7.40
CA GLU A 168 -16.62 32.45 -7.56
C GLU A 168 -17.22 33.03 -6.27
N LEU A 169 -18.11 32.29 -5.61
CA LEU A 169 -18.71 32.68 -4.34
C LEU A 169 -17.66 32.82 -3.23
N LYS A 170 -16.68 31.91 -3.17
CA LYS A 170 -15.54 32.02 -2.25
C LYS A 170 -14.74 33.28 -2.52
N ALA A 171 -14.44 33.57 -3.79
CA ALA A 171 -13.69 34.77 -4.18
C ALA A 171 -14.46 36.07 -3.89
N GLU A 172 -15.79 36.08 -4.06
CA GLU A 172 -16.64 37.21 -3.68
C GLU A 172 -16.67 37.43 -2.17
N LEU A 173 -16.80 36.35 -1.39
CA LEU A 173 -16.76 36.40 0.07
C LEU A 173 -15.42 36.95 0.59
N GLU A 174 -14.31 36.55 -0.03
CA GLU A 174 -12.99 37.12 0.28
C GLU A 174 -12.92 38.62 -0.01
N LYS A 175 -13.46 39.08 -1.16
CA LYS A 175 -13.50 40.51 -1.52
C LYS A 175 -14.37 41.33 -0.55
N MET A 176 -15.44 40.75 -0.02
CA MET A 176 -16.33 41.41 0.96
C MET A 176 -15.75 41.42 2.39
N GLY A 177 -14.52 40.96 2.59
CA GLY A 177 -13.84 40.97 3.88
C GLY A 177 -14.33 39.86 4.80
N GLY A 178 -14.33 38.62 4.28
CA GLY A 178 -14.88 37.39 4.83
C GLY A 178 -14.85 37.22 6.36
N GLY A 179 -15.74 36.34 6.86
CA GLY A 179 -16.00 36.14 8.29
C GLY A 179 -14.74 36.14 9.14
N THR A 180 -14.56 37.19 9.94
CA THR A 180 -13.47 37.30 10.91
C THR A 180 -13.50 36.07 11.80
N LYS A 181 -12.50 35.19 11.69
CA LYS A 181 -12.29 34.13 12.68
C LYS A 181 -12.05 34.84 14.01
N LYS A 182 -13.07 34.88 14.87
CA LYS A 182 -12.89 35.29 16.27
C LYS A 182 -11.84 34.34 16.87
N LYS A 183 -10.75 34.92 17.34
CA LYS A 183 -9.74 34.24 18.16
C LYS A 183 -10.36 33.63 19.39
#